data_AF-A0A5P8WKE5-F1
#
_entry.id   AF-A0A5P8WKE5-F1
#
_cell.length_a   1.000
_cell.length_b   1.000
_cell.length_c   1.000
_cell.angle_alpha   90.00
_cell.angle_beta   90.00
_cell.angle_gamma   90.00
#
_symmetry.space_group_name_H-M   'P 1'
#
loop_
_entity.id
_entity.type
_entity.pdbx_description
1 polymer ?
#
loop_
_entity_poly.entity_id
_entity_poly.type
_entity_poly.pdbx_seq_one_letter_code
_entity_poly.pdbx_strand_id
1 'polypeptide(L)'
;MNLQQTQLQIYQLRQQMTLTLDNPKSVKLQVKNINLIQKELRAIKKEIHLAIKSINQQVTQSTSDSLISVGLDLFGKRKWAGQVRQSTRRAIQSEKINARQPYMDVKDYIDQVLLEGDRLKLQAEQYLAE
;
A
#
# COMPACT_ATOMS: atom_id res chain seq x y z
N MET A 1 3.34 10.17 -6.97
CA MET A 1 3.38 8.73 -7.28
C MET A 1 2.22 8.41 -8.21
N ASN A 2 2.49 7.82 -9.37
CA ASN A 2 1.43 7.36 -10.28
C ASN A 2 1.10 5.89 -9.98
N LEU A 3 -0.07 5.64 -9.40
CA LEU A 3 -0.47 4.31 -8.94
C LEU A 3 -0.54 3.27 -10.07
N GLN A 4 -0.98 3.68 -11.27
CA GLN A 4 -1.10 2.77 -12.42
C GLN A 4 0.28 2.31 -12.90
N GLN A 5 1.24 3.23 -12.99
CA GLN A 5 2.62 2.90 -13.34
C GLN A 5 3.25 1.98 -12.28
N THR A 6 3.01 2.25 -11.00
CA THR A 6 3.47 1.38 -9.91
C THR A 6 2.87 -0.02 -10.00
N GLN A 7 1.57 -0.15 -10.30
CA GLN A 7 0.91 -1.45 -10.49
C GLN A 7 1.52 -2.22 -11.66
N LEU A 8 1.77 -1.54 -12.79
CA LEU A 8 2.42 -2.14 -13.95
C LEU A 8 3.83 -2.63 -13.62
N GLN A 9 4.60 -1.83 -12.88
CA GLN A 9 5.94 -2.22 -12.43
C GLN A 9 5.91 -3.45 -11.52
N ILE A 10 5.00 -3.50 -10.54
CA ILE A 10 4.83 -4.67 -9.66
C ILE A 10 4.45 -5.90 -10.48
N TYR A 11 3.57 -5.74 -11.48
CA TYR A 11 3.20 -6.82 -12.38
C TYR A 11 4.42 -7.35 -13.17
N GLN A 12 5.22 -6.45 -13.74
CA GLN A 12 6.44 -6.84 -14.47
C GLN A 12 7.44 -7.58 -13.57
N LEU A 13 7.65 -7.08 -12.35
CA LEU A 13 8.52 -7.72 -11.36
C LEU A 13 8.05 -9.12 -10.99
N ARG A 14 6.72 -9.31 -10.83
CA ARG A 14 6.16 -10.64 -10.61
C ARG A 14 6.45 -11.59 -11.78
N GLN A 15 6.27 -11.13 -13.02
CA GLN A 15 6.52 -11.97 -14.21
C GLN A 15 7.99 -12.42 -14.34
N GLN A 16 8.93 -11.63 -13.80
CA GLN A 16 10.35 -11.99 -13.76
C GLN A 16 10.70 -12.93 -12.59
N MET A 17 9.78 -13.14 -11.66
CA MET A 17 9.95 -13.99 -10.49
C MET A 17 9.61 -15.44 -10.83
N THR A 18 10.50 -16.09 -11.57
CA THR A 18 10.33 -17.47 -12.04
C THR A 18 11.37 -18.40 -11.42
N LEU A 19 11.01 -19.66 -11.25
CA LEU A 19 11.92 -20.73 -10.83
C LEU A 19 11.81 -21.93 -11.79
N THR A 20 12.95 -22.40 -12.27
CA THR A 20 13.11 -23.64 -13.04
C THR A 20 14.21 -24.48 -12.38
N LEU A 21 13.88 -25.72 -12.01
CA LEU A 21 14.77 -26.66 -11.33
C LEU A 21 15.59 -27.46 -12.36
N ASP A 22 16.57 -26.79 -12.97
CA ASP A 22 17.40 -27.31 -14.06
C ASP A 22 18.76 -27.84 -13.58
N ASN A 23 19.59 -26.95 -13.03
CA ASN A 23 20.89 -27.28 -12.49
C ASN A 23 21.22 -26.38 -11.28
N PRO A 24 22.05 -26.86 -10.33
CA PRO A 24 22.30 -26.13 -9.09
C PRO A 24 22.86 -24.71 -9.27
N LYS A 25 23.66 -24.45 -10.31
CA LYS A 25 24.22 -23.11 -10.56
C LYS A 25 23.16 -22.13 -11.04
N SER A 26 22.31 -22.56 -11.97
CA SER A 26 21.19 -21.78 -12.49
C SER A 26 20.16 -21.49 -11.40
N VAL A 27 19.76 -22.49 -10.62
CA VAL A 27 18.83 -22.31 -9.49
C VAL A 27 19.36 -21.28 -8.48
N LYS A 28 20.65 -21.34 -8.12
CA LYS A 28 21.28 -20.33 -7.25
C LYS A 28 21.22 -18.91 -7.85
N LEU A 29 21.36 -18.76 -9.16
CA LEU A 29 21.25 -17.47 -9.84
C LEU A 29 19.81 -16.96 -9.82
N GLN A 30 18.84 -17.83 -10.09
CA GLN A 30 17.41 -17.48 -10.04
C GLN A 30 17.00 -17.06 -8.62
N VAL A 31 17.47 -17.73 -7.57
CA VAL A 31 17.26 -17.31 -6.16
C VAL A 31 17.82 -15.92 -5.88
N LYS A 32 19.00 -15.58 -6.43
CA LYS A 32 19.55 -14.21 -6.32
C LYS A 32 18.66 -13.19 -7.02
N ASN A 33 18.12 -13.52 -8.19
CA ASN A 33 17.18 -12.66 -8.91
C ASN A 33 15.89 -12.44 -8.11
N ILE A 34 15.29 -13.52 -7.58
CA ILE A 34 14.11 -13.44 -6.70
C ILE A 34 14.38 -12.53 -5.49
N ASN A 35 15.55 -12.66 -4.86
CA ASN A 35 15.93 -11.79 -3.74
C ASN A 35 16.07 -10.32 -4.14
N LEU A 36 16.56 -10.02 -5.34
CA LEU A 36 16.64 -8.66 -5.86
C LEU A 36 15.23 -8.09 -6.10
N ILE A 37 14.37 -8.85 -6.78
CA ILE A 37 12.98 -8.46 -7.02
C ILE A 37 12.24 -8.21 -5.70
N GLN A 38 12.40 -9.07 -4.69
CA GLN A 38 11.81 -8.86 -3.37
C GLN A 38 12.30 -7.58 -2.68
N LYS A 39 13.55 -7.17 -2.89
CA LYS A 39 14.07 -5.89 -2.37
C LYS A 39 13.38 -4.71 -3.04
N GLU A 40 13.20 -4.76 -4.36
CA GLU A 40 12.49 -3.72 -5.12
C GLU A 40 11.03 -3.61 -4.71
N LEU A 41 10.32 -4.75 -4.59
CA LEU A 41 8.95 -4.80 -4.08
C LEU A 41 8.82 -4.18 -2.68
N ARG A 42 9.77 -4.43 -1.78
CA ARG A 42 9.81 -3.81 -0.44
C ARG A 42 10.07 -2.30 -0.51
N ALA A 43 10.86 -1.82 -1.47
CA ALA A 43 11.07 -0.38 -1.68
C ALA A 43 9.76 0.28 -2.15
N ILE A 44 9.10 -0.29 -3.16
CA ILE A 44 7.79 0.16 -3.64
C ILE A 44 6.76 0.17 -2.50
N LYS A 45 6.73 -0.88 -1.67
CA LYS A 45 5.85 -0.96 -0.49
C LYS A 45 6.06 0.21 0.48
N LYS A 46 7.32 0.64 0.68
CA LYS A 46 7.63 1.81 1.52
C LYS A 46 7.11 3.10 0.90
N GLU A 47 7.24 3.27 -0.41
CA GLU A 47 6.70 4.44 -1.11
C GLU A 47 5.18 4.52 -1.01
N ILE A 48 4.49 3.39 -1.19
CA ILE A 48 3.04 3.28 -0.99
C ILE A 48 2.65 3.65 0.44
N HIS A 49 3.41 3.18 1.44
CA HIS A 49 3.18 3.55 2.83
C HIS A 49 3.31 5.06 3.07
N LEU A 50 4.30 5.71 2.45
CA LEU A 50 4.45 7.17 2.50
C LEU A 50 3.28 7.89 1.81
N ALA A 51 2.81 7.40 0.67
CA ALA A 51 1.63 7.94 -0.01
C ALA A 51 0.37 7.86 0.88
N ILE A 52 0.13 6.71 1.52
CA ILE A 52 -0.97 6.53 2.48
C ILE A 52 -0.84 7.52 3.65
N LYS A 53 0.38 7.70 4.19
CA LYS A 53 0.63 8.67 5.27
C LYS A 53 0.32 10.10 4.83
N SER A 54 0.71 10.48 3.61
CA SER A 54 0.41 11.80 3.04
C SER A 54 -1.09 12.05 2.88
N ILE A 55 -1.83 11.07 2.33
CA ILE A 55 -3.30 11.13 2.22
C ILE A 55 -3.94 11.34 3.60
N ASN A 56 -3.50 10.58 4.60
CA ASN A 56 -4.01 10.71 5.96
C ASN A 56 -3.73 12.10 6.55
N GLN A 57 -2.62 12.74 6.21
CA GLN A 57 -2.26 14.09 6.67
C GLN A 57 -3.08 15.18 5.97
N GLN A 58 -3.24 15.12 4.65
CA GLN A 58 -4.03 16.09 3.86
C GLN A 58 -5.50 16.14 4.31
N VAL A 59 -6.10 14.98 4.57
CA VAL A 59 -7.47 14.89 5.07
C VAL A 59 -7.58 15.46 6.49
N THR A 60 -6.54 15.32 7.31
CA THR A 60 -6.51 15.90 8.67
C THR A 60 -6.42 17.43 8.63
N GLN A 61 -5.64 18.00 7.70
CA GLN A 61 -5.50 19.45 7.52
C GLN A 61 -6.78 20.10 7.00
N SER A 62 -7.42 19.54 5.97
CA SER A 62 -8.71 20.02 5.45
C SER A 62 -9.85 19.97 6.49
N THR A 63 -9.76 19.05 7.45
CA THR A 63 -10.68 19.00 8.61
C THR A 63 -10.47 20.19 9.57
N SER A 64 -9.23 20.63 9.78
CA SER A 64 -8.90 21.76 10.66
C SER A 64 -9.45 23.07 10.09
N ASP A 65 -9.26 23.30 8.79
CA ASP A 65 -9.68 24.54 8.12
C ASP A 65 -11.21 24.65 8.02
N SER A 66 -11.90 23.52 7.79
CA SER A 66 -13.37 23.50 7.73
C SER A 66 -14.03 23.72 9.10
N LEU A 67 -13.45 23.19 10.19
CA LEU A 67 -13.99 23.38 11.54
C LEU A 67 -13.87 24.84 12.04
N ILE A 68 -12.85 25.58 11.58
CA ILE A 68 -12.66 27.00 11.91
C ILE A 68 -13.73 27.86 11.21
N SER A 69 -14.12 27.53 9.98
CA SER A 69 -15.11 28.30 9.21
C SER A 69 -16.55 28.24 9.75
N VAL A 70 -16.91 27.19 10.50
CA VAL A 70 -18.26 27.02 11.08
C VAL A 70 -18.37 27.67 12.48
N GLY A 71 -17.28 28.25 12.99
CA GLY A 71 -17.19 28.78 14.35
C GLY A 71 -17.70 30.21 14.55
N LEU A 72 -17.95 31.00 13.50
CA LEU A 72 -18.16 32.45 13.63
C LEU A 72 -19.61 32.89 13.88
N ASP A 73 -20.63 32.02 13.77
CA ASP A 73 -22.02 32.50 13.67
C ASP A 73 -23.10 31.83 14.54
N LEU A 74 -22.75 30.95 15.49
CA LEU A 74 -23.76 30.07 16.12
C LEU A 74 -23.69 30.00 17.65
N PHE A 75 -24.00 31.11 18.31
CA PHE A 75 -24.26 31.18 19.76
C PHE A 75 -25.61 30.56 20.22
N GLY A 76 -26.43 29.94 19.33
CA GLY A 76 -27.80 29.51 19.67
C GLY A 76 -28.22 28.05 19.46
N LYS A 77 -27.44 27.18 18.78
CA LYS A 77 -27.95 25.87 18.31
C LYS A 77 -27.06 24.67 18.69
N ARG A 78 -26.77 24.47 19.98
CA ARG A 78 -25.90 23.38 20.50
C ARG A 78 -26.26 21.97 20.01
N LYS A 79 -27.54 21.61 19.88
CA LYS A 79 -27.96 20.26 19.43
C LYS A 79 -27.72 20.04 17.93
N TRP A 80 -28.00 21.04 17.09
CA TRP A 80 -27.75 20.97 15.66
C TRP A 80 -26.24 21.00 15.34
N ALA A 81 -25.47 21.79 16.08
CA ALA A 81 -24.01 21.82 15.95
C ALA A 81 -23.37 20.44 16.23
N GLY A 82 -23.91 19.67 17.17
CA GLY A 82 -23.43 18.30 17.44
C GLY A 82 -23.70 17.32 16.30
N GLN A 83 -24.91 17.34 15.74
CA GLN A 83 -25.30 16.46 14.63
C GLN A 83 -24.53 16.79 13.35
N VAL A 84 -24.35 18.08 13.04
CA VAL A 84 -23.54 18.54 11.90
C VAL A 84 -22.08 18.12 12.07
N ARG A 85 -21.48 18.31 13.26
CA ARG A 85 -20.09 17.87 13.52
C ARG A 85 -19.93 16.36 13.36
N GLN A 86 -20.91 15.57 13.78
CA GLN A 86 -20.89 14.12 13.64
C GLN A 86 -21.01 13.68 12.17
N SER A 87 -21.90 14.29 11.39
CA SER A 87 -22.03 13.99 9.96
C SER A 87 -20.77 14.40 9.19
N THR A 88 -20.20 15.57 9.49
CA THR A 88 -18.95 16.04 8.87
C THR A 88 -17.79 15.11 9.18
N ARG A 89 -17.64 14.66 10.44
CA ARG A 89 -16.61 13.67 10.82
C ARG A 89 -16.75 12.35 10.06
N ARG A 90 -17.99 11.85 9.90
CA ARG A 90 -18.26 10.62 9.13
C ARG A 90 -17.93 10.78 7.66
N ALA A 91 -18.31 11.90 7.04
CA ALA A 91 -18.01 12.19 5.65
C ALA A 91 -16.49 12.22 5.40
N ILE A 92 -15.75 12.95 6.25
CA ILE A 92 -14.27 13.03 6.20
C ILE A 92 -13.63 11.66 6.39
N GLN A 93 -14.14 10.85 7.32
CA GLN A 93 -13.63 9.50 7.54
C GLN A 93 -13.88 8.59 6.33
N SER A 94 -15.06 8.70 5.71
CA SER A 94 -15.38 7.97 4.48
C SER A 94 -14.45 8.39 3.33
N GLU A 95 -14.23 9.68 3.15
CA GLU A 95 -13.32 10.22 2.14
C GLU A 95 -11.89 9.71 2.34
N LYS A 96 -11.42 9.70 3.59
CA LYS A 96 -10.11 9.14 3.97
C LYS A 96 -9.97 7.66 3.58
N ILE A 97 -11.00 6.87 3.86
CA ILE A 97 -11.01 5.44 3.54
C ILE A 97 -10.96 5.26 2.03
N ASN A 98 -11.82 5.97 1.30
CA ASN A 98 -11.92 5.85 -0.15
C ASN A 98 -10.62 6.30 -0.85
N ALA A 99 -10.00 7.38 -0.39
CA ALA A 99 -8.76 7.89 -0.99
C ALA A 99 -7.56 6.96 -0.79
N ARG A 100 -7.47 6.29 0.38
CA ARG A 100 -6.36 5.37 0.66
C ARG A 100 -6.58 3.94 0.16
N GLN A 101 -7.83 3.53 -0.09
CA GLN A 101 -8.17 2.14 -0.41
C GLN A 101 -7.35 1.58 -1.58
N PRO A 102 -7.19 2.27 -2.72
CA PRO A 102 -6.41 1.76 -3.84
C PRO A 102 -4.95 1.47 -3.48
N TYR A 103 -4.36 2.24 -2.56
CA TYR A 103 -3.00 2.04 -2.09
C TYR A 103 -2.88 0.86 -1.13
N MET A 104 -3.92 0.61 -0.34
CA MET A 104 -4.00 -0.58 0.53
C MET A 104 -4.07 -1.85 -0.32
N ASP A 105 -4.89 -1.85 -1.37
CA ASP A 105 -5.03 -3.01 -2.27
C ASP A 105 -3.69 -3.36 -2.94
N VAL A 106 -2.95 -2.35 -3.40
CA VAL A 106 -1.62 -2.56 -4.00
C VAL A 106 -0.61 -3.04 -2.95
N LYS A 107 -0.66 -2.51 -1.72
CA LYS A 107 0.20 -2.97 -0.63
C LYS A 107 -0.04 -4.45 -0.32
N ASP A 108 -1.29 -4.88 -0.29
CA ASP A 108 -1.67 -6.26 0.00
C ASP A 108 -1.29 -7.19 -1.16
N TYR A 109 -1.42 -6.72 -2.41
CA TYR A 109 -0.90 -7.45 -3.58
C TYR A 109 0.62 -7.65 -3.53
N ILE A 110 1.40 -6.63 -3.14
CA ILE A 110 2.84 -6.78 -2.94
C ILE A 110 3.14 -7.86 -1.90
N ASP A 111 2.38 -7.91 -0.80
CA ASP A 111 2.57 -8.91 0.26
C ASP A 111 2.30 -10.34 -0.24
N GLN A 112 1.31 -10.53 -1.11
CA GLN A 112 1.07 -11.81 -1.79
C GLN A 112 2.25 -12.21 -2.69
N VAL A 113 2.77 -11.28 -3.50
CA VAL A 113 3.90 -11.54 -4.41
C VAL A 113 5.19 -11.84 -3.63
N LEU A 114 5.43 -11.15 -2.51
CA LEU A 114 6.58 -11.43 -1.65
C LEU A 114 6.52 -12.87 -1.10
N LEU A 115 5.34 -13.30 -0.67
CA LEU A 115 5.10 -14.64 -0.15
C LEU A 115 5.23 -15.72 -1.23
N GLU A 116 4.79 -15.45 -2.46
CA GLU A 116 5.06 -16.31 -3.63
C GLU A 116 6.57 -16.48 -3.84
N GLY A 117 7.34 -15.39 -3.82
CA GLY A 117 8.80 -15.45 -3.92
C GLY A 117 9.49 -16.22 -2.79
N ASP A 118 8.97 -16.13 -1.57
CA ASP A 118 9.50 -16.91 -0.44
C ASP A 118 9.23 -18.41 -0.63
N ARG A 119 8.08 -18.79 -1.17
CA ARG A 119 7.78 -20.20 -1.53
C ARG A 119 8.73 -20.72 -2.61
N LEU A 120 9.02 -19.94 -3.64
CA LEU A 120 9.97 -20.32 -4.69
C LEU A 120 11.38 -20.56 -4.12
N LYS A 121 11.84 -19.69 -3.21
CA LYS A 121 13.15 -19.89 -2.55
C LYS A 121 13.20 -21.17 -1.72
N LEU A 122 12.13 -21.49 -1.00
CA LEU A 122 12.05 -22.75 -0.24
C LEU A 122 12.14 -23.97 -1.15
N GLN A 123 11.47 -23.97 -2.30
CA GLN A 123 11.58 -25.04 -3.30
C GLN A 123 12.99 -25.16 -3.85
N ALA A 124 13.64 -24.03 -4.15
CA ALA A 124 15.01 -24.00 -4.62
C ALA A 124 15.99 -24.52 -3.56
N GLU A 125 15.78 -24.20 -2.28
CA GLU A 125 16.60 -24.69 -1.17
C GLU A 125 16.48 -26.21 -1.00
N GLN A 126 15.26 -26.75 -1.12
CA GLN A 126 15.02 -28.20 -1.09
C GLN A 126 15.77 -28.91 -2.21
N TYR A 127 15.64 -28.43 -3.44
CA TYR A 127 16.34 -29.00 -4.60
C TYR A 127 17.87 -28.94 -4.47
N LEU A 128 18.42 -27.89 -3.84
CA LEU A 128 19.86 -27.73 -3.66
C LEU A 128 20.44 -28.54 -2.50
N ALA A 129 19.59 -29.08 -1.63
CA ALA A 129 19.97 -29.90 -0.49
C ALA A 129 19.94 -31.40 -0.81
N GLU A 130 19.22 -31.80 -1.86
CA GLU A 130 19.26 -33.14 -2.48
C GLU A 130 20.54 -33.34 -3.31
#